data_AF-A0A9E5R2U9-F1
#
_entry.id   AF-A0A9E5R2U9-F1
#
_cell.length_a   1.000
_cell.length_b   1.000
_cell.length_c   1.000
_cell.angle_alpha   90.00
_cell.angle_beta   90.00
_cell.angle_gamma   90.00
#
_symmetry.space_group_name_H-M   'P 1'
#
loop_
_entity.id
_entity.type
_entity.pdbx_description
1 polymer ?
#
loop_
_entity_poly.entity_id
_entity_poly.type
_entity_poly.pdbx_seq_one_letter_code
_entity_poly.pdbx_strand_id
1 'polypeptide(L)'
;MQLWLGFPYMLLICSGALQSIPHDIYQAAEVDGANDLQKFRYMTLPLLLVAVGPLLIASFAFNFNNFTIIELYNQGNPVINLEANVGHTDILITYAYELAFGTGGGSDYAFASAVTLVIFFMVAVITIFNFRLNAWLGGDFRKCLTSSVGRSKWLGWAFRMVIVALGLIFAFFPVVWVISASFNEIGTLNTQSLVPQRAGLENYNELLASDIHPFGLWIRNSIILASIASVLGVLISAMGAYAFSRFRFAGRRNLMLTVFLVQVFPSSLSIVATYLLILEIGEHIPPVWPGYLRRDHPGLPGRGTGHQHLADERLSGLRAARPGRIRTH
;
A
#
# COMPACT_ATOMS: atom_id res chain seq x y z
N MET A 1 0.15 -4.60 -11.77
CA MET A 1 0.43 -3.16 -11.63
C MET A 1 1.53 -2.86 -10.62
N GLN A 2 1.39 -3.23 -9.33
CA GLN A 2 2.40 -2.96 -8.28
C GLN A 2 3.82 -3.36 -8.68
N LEU A 3 3.99 -4.58 -9.20
CA LEU A 3 5.29 -5.07 -9.66
C LEU A 3 5.88 -4.20 -10.78
N TRP A 4 5.06 -3.82 -11.77
CA TRP A 4 5.51 -3.04 -12.91
C TRP A 4 5.93 -1.62 -12.51
N LEU A 5 5.13 -0.96 -11.66
CA LEU A 5 5.43 0.39 -11.17
C LEU A 5 6.61 0.42 -10.19
N GLY A 6 6.76 -0.60 -9.34
CA GLY A 6 7.84 -0.68 -8.35
C GLY A 6 9.17 -1.19 -8.92
N PHE A 7 9.15 -1.88 -10.07
CA PHE A 7 10.32 -2.54 -10.63
C PHE A 7 11.51 -1.59 -10.91
N PRO A 8 11.34 -0.43 -11.57
CA PRO A 8 12.45 0.49 -11.85
C PRO A 8 13.18 0.95 -10.58
N TYR A 9 12.42 1.33 -9.55
CA TYR A 9 12.95 1.77 -8.26
C TYR A 9 13.77 0.67 -7.59
N MET A 10 13.20 -0.53 -7.48
CA MET A 10 13.87 -1.66 -6.81
C MET A 10 15.06 -2.18 -7.63
N LEU A 11 15.00 -2.12 -8.97
CA LEU A 11 16.11 -2.47 -9.86
C LEU A 11 17.34 -1.59 -9.59
N LEU A 12 17.13 -0.28 -9.45
CA LEU A 12 18.21 0.66 -9.15
C LEU A 12 18.84 0.39 -7.79
N ILE A 13 18.03 0.13 -6.76
CA ILE A 13 18.55 -0.17 -5.42
C ILE A 13 19.33 -1.47 -5.41
N CYS A 14 18.80 -2.54 -6.01
CA CYS A 14 19.52 -3.80 -6.15
C CYS A 14 20.83 -3.63 -6.95
N SER A 15 20.82 -2.78 -7.98
CA SER A 15 22.02 -2.48 -8.78
C SER A 15 23.08 -1.72 -7.98
N GLY A 16 22.67 -0.81 -7.09
CA GLY A 16 23.56 -0.14 -6.14
C GLY A 16 24.14 -1.11 -5.11
N ALA A 17 23.30 -1.97 -4.53
CA ALA A 17 23.73 -3.00 -3.58
C ALA A 17 24.71 -4.01 -4.23
N LEU A 18 24.52 -4.35 -5.50
CA LEU A 18 25.43 -5.27 -6.21
C LEU A 18 26.82 -4.70 -6.45
N GLN A 19 26.97 -3.38 -6.51
CA GLN A 19 28.27 -2.74 -6.71
C GLN A 19 29.21 -2.92 -5.50
N SER A 20 28.66 -3.17 -4.30
CA SER A 20 29.49 -3.41 -3.11
C SER A 20 30.07 -4.83 -3.06
N ILE A 21 29.56 -5.77 -3.87
CA ILE A 21 30.05 -7.15 -3.90
C ILE A 21 31.29 -7.22 -4.82
N PRO A 22 32.49 -7.58 -4.29
CA PRO A 22 33.73 -7.66 -5.06
C PRO A 22 33.62 -8.62 -6.24
N HIS A 23 34.33 -8.33 -7.33
CA HIS A 23 34.28 -9.16 -8.54
C HIS A 23 35.04 -10.49 -8.39
N ASP A 24 36.05 -10.53 -7.52
CA ASP A 24 36.95 -11.67 -7.33
C ASP A 24 36.22 -12.95 -6.88
N ILE A 25 35.14 -12.79 -6.09
CA ILE A 25 34.28 -13.91 -5.64
C ILE A 25 33.67 -14.64 -6.85
N TYR A 26 33.30 -13.90 -7.90
CA TYR A 26 32.70 -14.47 -9.10
C TYR A 26 33.74 -15.11 -10.01
N GLN A 27 34.96 -14.56 -10.06
CA GLN A 27 36.07 -15.15 -10.82
C GLN A 27 36.50 -16.48 -10.21
N ALA A 28 36.58 -16.56 -8.87
CA ALA A 28 36.83 -17.82 -8.17
C ALA A 28 35.74 -18.87 -8.50
N ALA A 29 34.47 -18.47 -8.48
CA ALA A 29 33.36 -19.35 -8.85
C ALA A 29 33.46 -19.88 -10.29
N GLU A 30 33.94 -19.05 -11.22
CA GLU A 30 34.11 -19.41 -12.62
C GLU A 30 35.27 -20.40 -12.81
N VAL A 31 36.34 -20.25 -12.04
CA VAL A 31 37.44 -21.25 -11.96
C VAL A 31 36.93 -22.59 -11.42
N ASP A 32 35.98 -22.57 -10.48
CA ASP A 32 35.29 -23.76 -9.94
C ASP A 32 34.19 -24.31 -10.88
N GLY A 33 33.99 -23.71 -12.07
CA GLY A 33 33.03 -24.16 -13.07
C GLY A 33 31.57 -23.81 -12.79
N ALA A 34 31.29 -22.85 -11.91
CA ALA A 34 29.94 -22.44 -11.56
C ALA A 34 29.25 -21.68 -12.71
N ASN A 35 28.03 -22.12 -13.07
CA ASN A 35 27.20 -21.43 -14.05
C ASN A 35 26.59 -20.13 -13.48
N ASP A 36 26.03 -19.28 -14.36
CA ASP A 36 25.50 -17.98 -13.93
C ASP A 36 24.28 -18.07 -12.98
N LEU A 37 23.46 -19.10 -13.11
CA LEU A 37 22.31 -19.33 -12.21
C LEU A 37 22.77 -19.81 -10.83
N GLN A 38 23.84 -20.59 -10.77
CA GLN A 38 24.50 -21.03 -9.55
C GLN A 38 25.16 -19.83 -8.86
N LYS A 39 25.92 -19.00 -9.60
CA LYS A 39 26.49 -17.74 -9.09
C LYS A 39 25.39 -16.83 -8.55
N PHE A 40 24.27 -16.68 -9.27
CA PHE A 40 23.13 -15.91 -8.77
C PHE A 40 22.53 -16.52 -7.49
N ARG A 41 22.14 -17.79 -7.50
CA ARG A 41 21.39 -18.40 -6.38
C ARG A 41 22.24 -18.61 -5.12
N TYR A 42 23.52 -18.94 -5.27
CA TYR A 42 24.38 -19.30 -4.15
C TYR A 42 25.32 -18.18 -3.70
N MET A 43 25.61 -17.18 -4.54
CA MET A 43 26.50 -16.07 -4.17
C MET A 43 25.74 -14.74 -4.14
N THR A 44 25.12 -14.37 -5.25
CA THR A 44 24.48 -13.05 -5.37
C THR A 44 23.26 -12.92 -4.47
N LEU A 45 22.30 -13.84 -4.56
CA LEU A 45 21.02 -13.77 -3.87
C LEU A 45 21.19 -13.75 -2.34
N PRO A 46 22.03 -14.60 -1.71
CA PRO A 46 22.22 -14.55 -0.27
C PRO A 46 22.87 -13.24 0.20
N LEU A 47 23.93 -12.79 -0.48
CA LEU A 47 24.61 -11.53 -0.15
C LEU A 47 23.71 -10.31 -0.38
N LEU A 48 22.95 -10.32 -1.47
CA LEU A 48 21.99 -9.28 -1.78
C LEU A 48 20.84 -9.26 -0.77
N LEU A 49 20.32 -10.42 -0.35
CA LEU A 49 19.21 -10.53 0.61
C LEU A 49 19.56 -9.90 1.97
N VAL A 50 20.83 -10.00 2.41
CA VAL A 50 21.30 -9.30 3.63
C VAL A 50 21.24 -7.79 3.44
N ALA A 51 21.63 -7.28 2.27
CA ALA A 51 21.59 -5.85 1.96
C ALA A 51 20.16 -5.32 1.73
N VAL A 52 19.29 -6.11 1.08
CA VAL A 52 17.91 -5.71 0.75
C VAL A 52 16.89 -6.11 1.81
N GLY A 53 17.27 -6.87 2.84
CA GLY A 53 16.38 -7.32 3.91
C GLY A 53 15.57 -6.19 4.56
N PRO A 54 16.20 -5.10 5.04
CA PRO A 54 15.48 -3.94 5.56
C PRO A 54 14.56 -3.26 4.53
N LEU A 55 14.97 -3.25 3.26
CA LEU A 55 14.19 -2.68 2.16
C LEU A 55 12.98 -3.53 1.80
N LEU A 56 13.06 -4.85 1.97
CA LEU A 56 11.93 -5.75 1.80
C LEU A 56 10.84 -5.45 2.83
N ILE A 57 11.23 -5.16 4.09
CA ILE A 57 10.27 -4.70 5.12
C ILE A 57 9.60 -3.40 4.70
N ALA A 58 10.40 -2.42 4.27
CA ALA A 58 9.89 -1.12 3.84
C ALA A 58 8.96 -1.28 2.62
N SER A 59 9.32 -2.13 1.67
CA SER A 59 8.51 -2.46 0.50
C SER A 59 7.20 -3.13 0.89
N PHE A 60 7.22 -4.07 1.85
CA PHE A 60 6.00 -4.68 2.37
C PHE A 60 5.09 -3.63 3.00
N ALA A 61 5.59 -2.80 3.91
CA ALA A 61 4.81 -1.78 4.59
C ALA A 61 4.21 -0.75 3.60
N PHE A 62 4.98 -0.40 2.57
CA PHE A 62 4.52 0.45 1.47
C PHE A 62 3.38 -0.19 0.67
N ASN A 63 3.53 -1.46 0.25
CA ASN A 63 2.49 -2.15 -0.54
C ASN A 63 1.24 -2.45 0.29
N PHE A 64 1.38 -2.71 1.60
CA PHE A 64 0.26 -2.95 2.51
C PHE A 64 -0.70 -1.75 2.59
N ASN A 65 -0.14 -0.53 2.54
CA ASN A 65 -0.88 0.73 2.65
C ASN A 65 -0.99 1.46 1.30
N ASN A 66 -0.90 0.75 0.17
CA ASN A 66 -0.86 1.40 -1.13
C ASN A 66 -2.25 1.78 -1.66
N PHE A 67 -2.84 2.79 -1.03
CA PHE A 67 -4.14 3.36 -1.38
C PHE A 67 -4.26 3.71 -2.87
N THR A 68 -3.29 4.47 -3.37
CA THR A 68 -3.32 5.07 -4.71
C THR A 68 -3.49 4.03 -5.82
N ILE A 69 -2.86 2.85 -5.69
CA ILE A 69 -2.95 1.83 -6.73
C ILE A 69 -4.36 1.24 -6.82
N ILE A 70 -5.01 0.93 -5.70
CA ILE A 70 -6.34 0.31 -5.74
C ILE A 70 -7.39 1.35 -6.14
N GLU A 71 -7.33 2.54 -5.56
CA GLU A 71 -8.32 3.58 -5.80
C GLU A 71 -8.31 4.06 -7.27
N LEU A 72 -7.13 4.34 -7.84
CA LEU A 72 -7.01 4.78 -9.23
C LEU A 72 -7.17 3.63 -10.25
N TYR A 73 -7.03 2.38 -9.82
CA TYR A 73 -7.18 1.23 -10.72
C TYR A 73 -8.65 0.90 -10.94
N ASN A 74 -9.37 0.58 -9.86
CA ASN A 74 -10.73 0.07 -9.97
C ASN A 74 -11.63 0.45 -8.77
N GLN A 75 -11.18 1.33 -7.88
CA GLN A 75 -11.96 1.77 -6.72
C GLN A 75 -12.49 0.59 -5.87
N GLY A 76 -11.71 -0.49 -5.75
CA GLY A 76 -12.10 -1.65 -4.93
C GLY A 76 -13.06 -2.66 -5.59
N ASN A 77 -13.51 -2.41 -6.83
CA ASN A 77 -14.48 -3.25 -7.53
C ASN A 77 -14.03 -4.71 -7.76
N PRO A 78 -14.96 -5.67 -7.89
CA PRO A 78 -16.42 -5.52 -7.89
C PRO A 78 -17.02 -5.25 -6.49
N VAL A 79 -18.13 -4.48 -6.45
CA VAL A 79 -18.86 -4.16 -5.21
C VAL A 79 -19.41 -5.43 -4.55
N ILE A 80 -19.19 -5.56 -3.24
CA ILE A 80 -19.77 -6.59 -2.36
C ILE A 80 -21.05 -6.07 -1.74
N ASN A 81 -20.99 -4.85 -1.19
CA ASN A 81 -22.09 -4.25 -0.46
C ASN A 81 -22.28 -2.81 -0.93
N LEU A 82 -23.48 -2.54 -1.47
CA LEU A 82 -23.85 -1.22 -1.97
C LEU A 82 -24.08 -0.20 -0.86
N GLU A 83 -24.55 -0.63 0.32
CA GLU A 83 -24.84 0.25 1.46
C GLU A 83 -23.56 0.83 2.06
N ALA A 84 -22.55 -0.03 2.28
CA ALA A 84 -21.24 0.39 2.74
C ALA A 84 -20.31 0.88 1.62
N ASN A 85 -20.74 0.79 0.36
CA ASN A 85 -19.96 1.12 -0.82
C ASN A 85 -18.58 0.44 -0.83
N VAL A 86 -18.53 -0.88 -0.60
CA VAL A 86 -17.29 -1.65 -0.49
C VAL A 86 -17.19 -2.78 -1.51
N GLY A 87 -15.96 -3.12 -1.92
CA GLY A 87 -15.72 -4.12 -2.94
C GLY A 87 -14.68 -5.18 -2.59
N HIS A 88 -14.54 -6.14 -3.51
CA HIS A 88 -13.71 -7.33 -3.36
C HIS A 88 -12.21 -7.09 -3.42
N THR A 89 -11.76 -6.07 -4.16
CA THR A 89 -10.33 -5.79 -4.31
C THR A 89 -9.83 -4.72 -3.36
N ASP A 90 -10.68 -4.27 -2.44
CA ASP A 90 -10.27 -3.35 -1.40
C ASP A 90 -9.17 -3.91 -0.53
N ILE A 91 -8.31 -2.99 -0.11
CA ILE A 91 -7.33 -3.18 0.94
C ILE A 91 -7.77 -2.35 2.14
N LEU A 92 -7.24 -2.67 3.32
CA LEU A 92 -7.64 -2.01 4.58
C LEU A 92 -7.66 -0.48 4.49
N ILE A 93 -6.66 0.12 3.82
CA ILE A 93 -6.56 1.58 3.71
C ILE A 93 -7.58 2.18 2.73
N THR A 94 -7.97 1.49 1.65
CA THR A 94 -9.02 2.01 0.75
C THR A 94 -10.38 1.95 1.41
N TYR A 95 -10.63 0.90 2.19
CA TYR A 95 -11.82 0.81 3.02
C TYR A 95 -11.88 1.92 4.08
N ALA A 96 -10.80 2.15 4.83
CA ALA A 96 -10.74 3.22 5.83
C ALA A 96 -10.99 4.61 5.21
N TYR A 97 -10.46 4.84 4.00
CA TYR A 97 -10.69 6.08 3.26
C TYR A 97 -12.16 6.24 2.85
N GLU A 98 -12.76 5.20 2.28
CA GLU A 98 -14.17 5.22 1.87
C GLU A 98 -15.09 5.50 3.05
N LEU A 99 -14.76 4.97 4.22
CA LEU A 99 -15.56 5.23 5.42
C LEU A 99 -15.44 6.68 5.93
N ALA A 100 -14.24 7.27 5.84
CA ALA A 100 -14.01 8.65 6.28
C ALA A 100 -14.54 9.71 5.30
N PHE A 101 -14.41 9.47 3.99
CA PHE A 101 -14.61 10.47 2.94
C PHE A 101 -15.61 10.06 1.85
N GLY A 102 -16.13 8.83 1.91
CA GLY A 102 -17.06 8.29 0.94
C GLY A 102 -18.41 9.02 0.94
N THR A 103 -19.11 8.86 -0.18
CA THR A 103 -20.37 9.58 -0.45
C THR A 103 -21.63 8.76 -0.17
N GLY A 104 -21.50 7.45 0.08
CA GLY A 104 -22.63 6.52 0.14
C GLY A 104 -23.32 6.35 1.50
N GLY A 105 -22.58 6.45 2.61
CA GLY A 105 -23.07 6.12 3.97
C GLY A 105 -22.96 7.25 5.01
N GLY A 106 -22.47 8.43 4.64
CA GLY A 106 -22.07 9.48 5.58
C GLY A 106 -20.58 9.35 5.97
N SER A 107 -19.93 10.48 6.26
CA SER A 107 -18.51 10.51 6.62
C SER A 107 -18.31 10.10 8.08
N ASP A 108 -18.22 8.80 8.34
CA ASP A 108 -17.93 8.29 9.68
C ASP A 108 -16.43 8.28 9.96
N TYR A 109 -15.93 9.46 10.33
CA TYR A 109 -14.53 9.64 10.65
C TYR A 109 -14.12 8.90 11.93
N ALA A 110 -15.06 8.69 12.87
CA ALA A 110 -14.79 7.98 14.11
C ALA A 110 -14.49 6.51 13.84
N PHE A 111 -15.39 5.86 13.09
CA PHE A 111 -15.24 4.47 12.71
C PHE A 111 -14.02 4.27 11.79
N ALA A 112 -13.77 5.18 10.84
CA ALA A 112 -12.58 5.15 9.99
C ALA A 112 -11.27 5.27 10.77
N SER A 113 -11.27 6.05 11.86
CA SER A 113 -10.12 6.19 12.75
C SER A 113 -9.84 4.89 13.52
N ALA A 114 -10.89 4.14 13.91
CA ALA A 114 -10.74 2.81 14.50
C ALA A 114 -10.10 1.81 13.52
N VAL A 115 -10.55 1.79 12.26
CA VAL A 115 -9.94 0.98 11.18
C VAL A 115 -8.46 1.36 11.00
N THR A 116 -8.16 2.65 10.95
CA THR A 116 -6.79 3.17 10.79
C THR A 116 -5.86 2.75 11.93
N LEU A 117 -6.38 2.68 13.17
CA LEU A 117 -5.61 2.13 14.28
C LEU A 117 -5.33 0.65 14.16
N VAL A 118 -6.29 -0.15 13.69
CA VAL A 118 -6.04 -1.58 13.45
C VAL A 118 -4.95 -1.76 12.40
N ILE A 119 -4.98 -0.97 11.31
CA ILE A 119 -3.92 -0.92 10.31
C ILE A 119 -2.57 -0.59 10.95
N PHE A 120 -2.52 0.46 11.77
CA PHE A 120 -1.28 0.89 12.43
C PHE A 120 -0.67 -0.22 13.29
N PHE A 121 -1.45 -0.85 14.15
CA PHE A 121 -0.95 -1.95 15.00
C PHE A 121 -0.57 -3.18 14.18
N MET A 122 -1.33 -3.51 13.15
CA MET A 122 -1.03 -4.65 12.28
C MET A 122 0.28 -4.45 11.52
N VAL A 123 0.46 -3.28 10.90
CA VAL A 123 1.72 -2.93 10.21
C VAL A 123 2.85 -2.89 11.22
N ALA A 124 2.67 -2.30 12.40
CA ALA A 124 3.70 -2.26 13.44
C ALA A 124 4.13 -3.68 13.88
N VAL A 125 3.18 -4.59 14.14
CA VAL A 125 3.47 -5.98 14.50
C VAL A 125 4.22 -6.70 13.38
N ILE A 126 3.77 -6.57 12.14
CA ILE A 126 4.42 -7.21 10.98
C ILE A 126 5.82 -6.63 10.77
N THR A 127 5.97 -5.31 10.85
CA THR A 127 7.26 -4.63 10.74
C THR A 127 8.22 -5.06 11.85
N ILE A 128 7.78 -5.09 13.12
CA ILE A 128 8.59 -5.55 14.25
C ILE A 128 9.00 -7.01 14.06
N PHE A 129 8.08 -7.88 13.64
CA PHE A 129 8.36 -9.29 13.36
C PHE A 129 9.43 -9.43 12.26
N ASN A 130 9.26 -8.72 11.14
CA ASN A 130 10.23 -8.71 10.05
C ASN A 130 11.60 -8.14 10.48
N PHE A 131 11.62 -7.08 11.31
CA PHE A 131 12.87 -6.51 11.82
C PHE A 131 13.58 -7.47 12.76
N ARG A 132 12.86 -8.21 13.61
CA ARG A 132 13.44 -9.23 14.48
C ARG A 132 14.01 -10.40 13.68
N LEU A 133 13.35 -10.80 12.59
CA LEU A 133 13.88 -11.79 11.64
C LEU A 133 15.17 -11.30 10.96
N ASN A 134 15.21 -10.05 10.52
CA ASN A 134 16.38 -9.48 9.85
C ASN A 134 17.54 -9.17 10.82
N ALA A 135 17.25 -8.80 12.07
CA ALA A 135 18.26 -8.64 13.11
C ALA A 135 18.90 -9.96 13.54
N TRP A 136 18.21 -11.09 13.33
CA TRP A 136 18.79 -12.43 13.51
C TRP A 136 19.74 -12.82 12.36
N LEU A 137 19.49 -12.33 11.13
CA LEU A 137 20.34 -12.56 9.96
C LEU A 137 21.56 -11.61 9.89
N GLY A 138 21.44 -10.40 10.42
CA GLY A 138 22.51 -9.40 10.46
C GLY A 138 23.21 -9.39 11.81
N GLY A 139 24.43 -9.93 11.88
CA GLY A 139 25.28 -9.85 13.06
C GLY A 139 25.38 -8.42 13.60
N ASP A 140 24.93 -8.26 14.86
CA ASP A 140 25.01 -7.10 15.74
C ASP A 140 25.43 -5.76 15.12
N PHE A 141 24.43 -4.93 14.80
CA PHE A 141 24.58 -3.47 14.64
C PHE A 141 24.74 -2.77 16.01
N ARG A 142 25.44 -3.40 16.96
CA ARG A 142 25.76 -2.81 18.27
C ARG A 142 27.15 -2.22 18.21
N LYS A 143 27.22 -0.90 17.99
CA LYS A 143 28.16 0.04 18.65
C LYS A 143 28.00 1.45 18.07
N CYS A 144 27.37 2.32 18.87
CA CYS A 144 27.79 3.71 19.10
C CYS A 144 26.76 4.45 19.98
N LEU A 145 26.45 3.89 21.14
CA LEU A 145 25.84 4.66 22.21
C LEU A 145 26.74 4.49 23.42
N THR A 146 27.63 5.45 23.61
CA THR A 146 28.14 5.98 24.88
C THR A 146 29.44 6.72 24.61
N SER A 147 29.35 7.96 24.14
CA SER A 147 30.35 8.93 24.58
C SER A 147 29.83 9.53 25.88
N SER A 148 30.60 9.42 26.96
CA SER A 148 30.29 10.09 28.22
C SER A 148 30.27 11.60 27.96
N VAL A 149 29.08 12.20 27.95
CA VAL A 149 28.95 13.65 27.76
C VAL A 149 29.57 14.32 28.98
N GLY A 150 30.74 14.92 28.79
CA GLY A 150 31.35 15.77 29.81
C GLY A 150 30.41 16.92 30.18
N ARG A 151 30.32 17.24 31.47
CA ARG A 151 29.39 18.21 32.10
C ARG A 151 29.34 19.60 31.42
N SER A 152 30.36 19.97 30.64
CA SER A 152 30.46 21.23 29.89
C SER A 152 29.61 21.31 28.60
N LYS A 153 29.00 20.22 28.12
CA LYS A 153 28.16 20.20 26.89
C LYS A 153 26.65 20.01 27.15
N TRP A 154 26.22 20.10 28.41
CA TRP A 154 24.83 19.79 28.81
C TRP A 154 23.80 20.71 28.14
N LEU A 155 24.10 22.00 27.97
CA LEU A 155 23.19 22.95 27.31
C LEU A 155 22.95 22.62 25.82
N GLY A 156 24.00 22.22 25.10
CA GLY A 156 23.88 21.79 23.70
C GLY A 156 23.17 20.44 23.54
N TRP A 157 23.32 19.54 24.52
CA TRP A 157 22.55 18.29 24.58
C TRP A 157 21.09 18.55 24.90
N ALA A 158 20.79 19.41 25.87
CA ALA A 158 19.43 19.79 26.24
C ALA A 158 18.69 20.44 25.06
N PHE A 159 19.36 21.36 24.33
CA PHE A 159 18.80 21.96 23.12
C PHE A 159 18.46 20.91 22.04
N ARG A 160 19.35 19.94 21.79
CA ARG A 160 19.09 18.82 20.85
C ARG A 160 17.91 17.97 21.31
N MET A 161 17.80 17.70 22.61
CA MET A 161 16.68 16.94 23.17
C MET A 161 15.35 17.70 23.06
N VAL A 162 15.35 19.03 23.23
CA VAL A 162 14.17 19.86 23.00
C VAL A 162 13.73 19.81 21.53
N ILE A 163 14.68 19.92 20.58
CA ILE A 163 14.35 19.79 19.14
C ILE A 163 13.76 18.41 18.83
N VAL A 164 14.37 17.34 19.35
CA VAL A 164 13.85 15.99 19.18
C VAL A 164 12.45 15.86 19.80
N ALA A 165 12.22 16.39 21.00
CA ALA A 165 10.92 16.37 21.65
C ALA A 165 9.85 17.13 20.85
N LEU A 166 10.16 18.32 20.34
CA LEU A 166 9.25 19.08 19.49
C LEU A 166 8.92 18.34 18.19
N GLY A 167 9.92 17.71 17.57
CA GLY A 167 9.73 16.89 16.37
C GLY A 167 8.84 15.67 16.65
N LEU A 168 9.02 15.01 17.80
CA LEU A 168 8.16 13.90 18.21
C LEU A 168 6.73 14.36 18.50
N ILE A 169 6.53 15.47 19.21
CA ILE A 169 5.20 16.01 19.47
C ILE A 169 4.47 16.31 18.15
N PHE A 170 5.15 16.96 17.22
CA PHE A 170 4.60 17.25 15.89
C PHE A 170 4.24 15.97 15.12
N ALA A 171 5.11 14.96 15.13
CA ALA A 171 4.90 13.70 14.42
C ALA A 171 3.80 12.82 15.04
N PHE A 172 3.68 12.81 16.37
CA PHE A 172 2.69 11.99 17.09
C PHE A 172 1.33 12.69 17.23
N PHE A 173 1.25 14.01 17.06
CA PHE A 173 -0.02 14.73 17.21
C PHE A 173 -1.15 14.16 16.33
N PRO A 174 -0.97 13.90 15.02
CA PRO A 174 -2.02 13.27 14.21
C PRO A 174 -2.39 11.86 14.69
N VAL A 175 -1.42 11.10 15.20
CA VAL A 175 -1.67 9.76 15.75
C VAL A 175 -2.55 9.85 16.99
N VAL A 176 -2.26 10.79 17.90
CA VAL A 176 -3.09 11.03 19.09
C VAL A 176 -4.51 11.46 18.69
N TRP A 177 -4.64 12.28 17.65
CA TRP A 177 -5.94 12.69 17.13
C TRP A 177 -6.76 11.49 16.62
N VAL A 178 -6.14 10.62 15.81
CA VAL A 178 -6.78 9.39 15.30
C VAL A 178 -7.13 8.44 16.46
N ILE A 179 -6.26 8.31 17.46
CA ILE A 179 -6.56 7.53 18.67
C ILE A 179 -7.80 8.08 19.37
N SER A 180 -7.86 9.39 19.63
CA SER A 180 -9.05 9.99 20.23
C SER A 180 -10.32 9.74 19.41
N ALA A 181 -10.26 10.00 18.10
CA ALA A 181 -11.40 9.85 17.20
C ALA A 181 -11.92 8.40 17.15
N SER A 182 -11.03 7.41 17.25
CA SER A 182 -11.40 5.99 17.22
C SER A 182 -12.29 5.52 18.37
N PHE A 183 -12.18 6.18 19.54
CA PHE A 183 -13.00 5.88 20.71
C PHE A 183 -14.31 6.67 20.76
N ASN A 184 -14.54 7.59 19.83
CA ASN A 184 -15.75 8.40 19.81
C ASN A 184 -16.91 7.61 19.16
N GLU A 185 -18.07 7.54 19.81
CA GLU A 185 -19.25 6.81 19.28
C GLU A 185 -19.89 7.52 18.07
N ILE A 186 -19.77 8.85 17.99
CA ILE A 186 -20.35 9.65 16.91
C ILE A 186 -19.32 10.71 16.53
N GLY A 187 -18.91 10.75 15.27
CA GLY A 187 -18.17 11.92 14.83
C GLY A 187 -17.87 11.95 13.34
N THR A 188 -18.53 12.90 12.69
CA THR A 188 -18.20 13.32 11.34
C THR A 188 -16.94 14.19 11.36
N LEU A 189 -16.28 14.34 10.21
CA LEU A 189 -15.07 15.16 10.04
C LEU A 189 -15.10 16.52 10.75
N ASN A 190 -16.26 17.18 10.79
CA ASN A 190 -16.42 18.53 11.33
C ASN A 190 -16.80 18.60 12.82
N THR A 191 -17.17 17.47 13.43
CA THR A 191 -17.64 17.43 14.83
C THR A 191 -16.66 16.75 15.78
N GLN A 192 -15.53 16.28 15.25
CA GLN A 192 -14.51 15.57 16.00
C GLN A 192 -13.69 16.51 16.89
N SER A 193 -13.42 16.06 18.11
CA SER A 193 -12.64 16.79 19.11
C SER A 193 -11.57 15.88 19.73
N LEU A 194 -10.50 16.49 20.25
CA LEU A 194 -9.36 15.76 20.81
C LEU A 194 -9.69 14.99 22.11
N VAL A 195 -10.74 15.40 22.81
CA VAL A 195 -11.25 14.68 23.99
C VAL A 195 -12.64 14.19 23.63
N PRO A 196 -12.86 12.87 23.51
CA PRO A 196 -14.14 12.34 23.08
C PRO A 196 -15.21 12.67 24.12
N GLN A 197 -16.35 13.17 23.66
CA GLN A 197 -17.49 13.47 24.54
C GLN A 197 -18.16 12.19 25.05
N ARG A 198 -18.11 11.12 24.25
CA ARG A 198 -18.65 9.79 24.56
C ARG A 198 -17.62 8.75 24.10
N ALA A 199 -16.80 8.30 25.05
CA ALA A 199 -15.79 7.28 24.80
C ALA A 199 -16.42 5.88 24.88
N GLY A 200 -16.29 5.11 23.81
CA GLY A 200 -16.81 3.75 23.69
C GLY A 200 -15.90 2.85 22.84
N LEU A 201 -16.19 1.56 22.86
CA LEU A 201 -15.53 0.55 22.00
C LEU A 201 -16.43 0.07 20.86
N GLU A 202 -17.54 0.77 20.62
CA GLU A 202 -18.57 0.36 19.67
C GLU A 202 -18.01 0.20 18.26
N ASN A 203 -17.19 1.15 17.81
CA ASN A 203 -16.48 1.10 16.53
C ASN A 203 -15.67 -0.20 16.34
N TYR A 204 -15.04 -0.72 17.40
CA TYR A 204 -14.27 -1.95 17.31
C TYR A 204 -15.16 -3.20 17.32
N ASN A 205 -16.26 -3.16 18.06
CA ASN A 205 -17.25 -4.23 18.06
C ASN A 205 -17.91 -4.34 16.69
N GLU A 206 -18.31 -3.21 16.10
CA GLU A 206 -18.85 -3.13 14.74
C GLU A 206 -17.85 -3.65 13.71
N LEU A 207 -16.56 -3.31 13.82
CA LEU A 207 -15.52 -3.80 12.91
C LEU A 207 -15.38 -5.33 12.91
N LEU A 208 -15.59 -5.97 14.06
CA LEU A 208 -15.36 -7.41 14.24
C LEU A 208 -16.64 -8.25 14.09
N ALA A 209 -17.81 -7.68 14.38
CA ALA A 209 -19.08 -8.39 14.42
C ALA A 209 -20.04 -8.04 13.27
N SER A 210 -19.80 -6.97 12.52
CA SER A 210 -20.70 -6.54 11.44
C SER A 210 -20.51 -7.36 10.16
N ASP A 211 -21.61 -7.92 9.65
CA ASP A 211 -21.65 -8.58 8.34
C ASP A 211 -21.62 -7.57 7.17
N ILE A 212 -21.84 -6.28 7.46
CA ILE A 212 -21.84 -5.20 6.46
C ILE A 212 -20.41 -4.95 5.96
N HIS A 213 -19.42 -5.13 6.85
CA HIS A 213 -18.02 -4.81 6.60
C HIS A 213 -17.18 -6.09 6.59
N PRO A 214 -16.87 -6.67 5.41
CA PRO A 214 -16.05 -7.88 5.30
C PRO A 214 -14.56 -7.63 5.60
N PHE A 215 -14.25 -7.23 6.84
CA PHE A 215 -12.94 -6.79 7.29
C PHE A 215 -11.85 -7.86 7.11
N GLY A 216 -12.19 -9.13 7.40
CA GLY A 216 -11.27 -10.26 7.21
C GLY A 216 -10.83 -10.45 5.75
N LEU A 217 -11.68 -10.11 4.78
CA LEU A 217 -11.32 -10.13 3.36
C LEU A 217 -10.25 -9.11 3.05
N TRP A 218 -10.38 -7.88 3.56
CA TRP A 218 -9.43 -6.80 3.27
C TRP A 218 -8.10 -6.97 4.02
N ILE A 219 -8.12 -7.53 5.22
CA ILE A 219 -6.91 -8.03 5.90
C ILE A 219 -6.16 -9.00 4.98
N ARG A 220 -6.88 -10.01 4.48
CA ARG A 220 -6.30 -11.04 3.61
C ARG A 220 -5.76 -10.42 2.32
N ASN A 221 -6.52 -9.52 1.69
CA ASN A 221 -6.09 -8.82 0.48
C ASN A 221 -4.81 -8.02 0.74
N SER A 222 -4.78 -7.18 1.78
CA SER A 222 -3.60 -6.38 2.14
C SER A 222 -2.36 -7.24 2.38
N ILE A 223 -2.47 -8.34 3.14
CA ILE A 223 -1.34 -9.24 3.40
C ILE A 223 -0.87 -9.92 2.11
N ILE A 224 -1.79 -10.54 1.35
CA ILE A 224 -1.45 -11.30 0.15
C ILE A 224 -0.80 -10.38 -0.88
N LEU A 225 -1.43 -9.23 -1.14
CA LEU A 225 -0.98 -8.29 -2.14
C LEU A 225 0.39 -7.70 -1.77
N ALA A 226 0.58 -7.28 -0.52
CA ALA A 226 1.85 -6.74 -0.05
C ALA A 226 2.97 -7.78 -0.05
N SER A 227 2.69 -9.02 0.36
CA SER A 227 3.67 -10.11 0.37
C SER A 227 4.11 -10.47 -1.05
N ILE A 228 3.17 -10.67 -1.96
CA ILE A 228 3.46 -11.03 -3.35
C ILE A 228 4.21 -9.88 -4.02
N ALA A 229 3.74 -8.64 -3.89
CA ALA A 229 4.37 -7.49 -4.51
C ALA A 229 5.80 -7.24 -4.01
N SER A 230 6.03 -7.33 -2.70
CA SER A 230 7.37 -7.13 -2.12
C SER A 230 8.33 -8.26 -2.50
N VAL A 231 7.94 -9.53 -2.31
CA VAL A 231 8.84 -10.68 -2.57
C VAL A 231 9.14 -10.83 -4.06
N LEU A 232 8.11 -10.90 -4.91
CA LEU A 232 8.33 -11.04 -6.36
C LEU A 232 8.99 -9.79 -6.94
N GLY A 233 8.64 -8.59 -6.46
CA GLY A 233 9.24 -7.34 -6.90
C GLY A 233 10.74 -7.31 -6.64
N VAL A 234 11.15 -7.64 -5.40
CA VAL A 234 12.57 -7.74 -5.03
C VAL A 234 13.27 -8.81 -5.85
N LEU A 235 12.69 -10.01 -6.01
CA LEU A 235 13.32 -11.10 -6.75
C LEU A 235 13.54 -10.75 -8.23
N ILE A 236 12.52 -10.23 -8.90
CA ILE A 236 12.59 -9.84 -10.32
C ILE A 236 13.60 -8.70 -10.49
N SER A 237 13.56 -7.69 -9.62
CA SER A 237 14.53 -6.59 -9.65
C SER A 237 15.95 -7.04 -9.32
N ALA A 238 16.14 -7.99 -8.40
CA ALA A 238 17.45 -8.56 -8.09
C ALA A 238 18.04 -9.31 -9.29
N MET A 239 17.23 -10.12 -9.99
CA MET A 239 17.64 -10.81 -11.21
C MET A 239 18.00 -9.81 -12.33
N GLY A 240 17.16 -8.80 -12.54
CA GLY A 240 17.44 -7.74 -13.51
C GLY A 240 18.74 -7.01 -13.15
N ALA A 241 18.92 -6.65 -11.88
CA ALA A 241 20.10 -5.94 -11.41
C ALA A 241 21.36 -6.80 -11.55
N TYR A 242 21.26 -8.11 -11.31
CA TYR A 242 22.36 -9.05 -11.56
C TYR A 242 22.75 -9.07 -13.04
N ALA A 243 21.79 -9.20 -13.94
CA ALA A 243 22.04 -9.18 -15.39
C ALA A 243 22.68 -7.86 -15.83
N PHE A 244 22.13 -6.73 -15.36
CA PHE A 244 22.67 -5.41 -15.65
C PHE A 244 24.00 -5.12 -14.97
N SER A 245 24.34 -5.76 -13.86
CA SER A 245 25.61 -5.54 -13.16
C SER A 245 26.72 -6.40 -13.76
N ARG A 246 26.43 -7.68 -14.05
CA ARG A 246 27.44 -8.69 -14.34
C ARG A 246 27.60 -9.02 -15.83
N PHE A 247 26.54 -8.92 -16.63
CA PHE A 247 26.67 -9.15 -18.08
C PHE A 247 27.09 -7.89 -18.83
N ARG A 248 27.94 -8.08 -19.84
CA ARG A 248 28.45 -7.04 -20.73
C ARG A 248 27.78 -7.20 -22.08
N PHE A 249 26.68 -6.48 -22.30
CA PHE A 249 25.95 -6.50 -23.57
C PHE A 249 25.85 -5.09 -24.17
N ALA A 250 25.71 -5.02 -25.48
CA ALA A 250 25.56 -3.77 -26.22
C ALA A 250 24.30 -3.03 -25.76
N GLY A 251 24.41 -1.72 -25.47
CA GLY A 251 23.27 -0.89 -25.05
C GLY A 251 22.96 -0.86 -23.55
N ARG A 252 23.73 -1.56 -22.69
CA ARG A 252 23.58 -1.56 -21.22
C ARG A 252 23.45 -0.16 -20.61
N ARG A 253 24.30 0.79 -21.03
CA ARG A 253 24.28 2.18 -20.54
C ARG A 253 22.98 2.90 -20.91
N ASN A 254 22.53 2.74 -22.16
CA ASN A 254 21.32 3.39 -22.64
C ASN A 254 20.09 2.81 -21.94
N LEU A 255 20.03 1.50 -21.76
CA LEU A 255 18.94 0.85 -21.03
C LEU A 255 18.86 1.30 -19.57
N MET A 256 20.00 1.41 -18.88
CA MET A 256 20.05 1.97 -17.53
C MET A 256 19.51 3.41 -17.49
N LEU A 257 19.95 4.27 -18.42
CA LEU A 257 19.43 5.63 -18.53
C LEU A 257 17.93 5.65 -18.81
N THR A 258 17.42 4.75 -19.66
CA THR A 258 15.98 4.61 -19.92
C THR A 258 15.21 4.24 -18.65
N VAL A 259 15.72 3.33 -17.81
CA VAL A 259 15.08 2.98 -16.53
C VAL A 259 14.99 4.19 -15.60
N PHE A 260 16.01 5.07 -15.57
CA PHE A 260 15.94 6.33 -14.84
C PHE A 260 14.91 7.29 -15.43
N LEU A 261 14.86 7.43 -16.75
CA LEU A 261 13.91 8.32 -17.43
C LEU A 261 12.46 7.87 -17.25
N VAL A 262 12.19 6.56 -17.26
CA VAL A 262 10.85 6.01 -17.02
C VAL A 262 10.34 6.38 -15.62
N GLN A 263 11.21 6.56 -14.63
CA GLN A 263 10.82 6.97 -13.27
C GLN A 263 10.44 8.44 -13.14
N VAL A 264 10.82 9.28 -14.10
CA VAL A 264 10.37 10.68 -14.14
C VAL A 264 8.89 10.77 -14.47
N PHE A 265 8.34 9.74 -15.13
CA PHE A 265 6.94 9.68 -15.46
C PHE A 265 6.09 9.50 -14.18
N PRO A 266 5.06 10.33 -13.96
CA PRO A 266 4.26 10.28 -12.75
C PRO A 266 3.52 8.95 -12.62
N SER A 267 3.71 8.27 -11.49
CA SER A 267 3.12 6.96 -11.22
C SER A 267 1.58 6.98 -11.28
N SER A 268 0.94 8.08 -10.87
CA SER A 268 -0.52 8.22 -10.92
C SER A 268 -1.07 8.18 -12.34
N LEU A 269 -0.42 8.84 -13.32
CA LEU A 269 -0.83 8.76 -14.73
C LEU A 269 -0.53 7.38 -15.34
N SER A 270 0.54 6.74 -14.86
CA SER A 270 0.91 5.39 -15.27
C SER A 270 -0.16 4.35 -14.91
N ILE A 271 -0.82 4.50 -13.76
CA ILE A 271 -1.89 3.60 -13.33
C ILE A 271 -3.05 3.64 -14.32
N VAL A 272 -3.51 4.85 -14.69
CA VAL A 272 -4.61 5.03 -15.65
C VAL A 272 -4.23 4.45 -17.01
N ALA A 273 -3.03 4.74 -17.51
CA ALA A 273 -2.55 4.20 -18.78
C ALA A 273 -2.47 2.66 -18.75
N THR A 274 -1.95 2.09 -17.65
CA THR A 274 -1.86 0.63 -17.48
C THR A 274 -3.24 0.01 -17.35
N TYR A 275 -4.20 0.66 -16.70
CA TYR A 275 -5.58 0.21 -16.60
C TYR A 275 -6.22 0.08 -17.99
N LEU A 276 -6.11 1.13 -18.82
CA LEU A 276 -6.63 1.11 -20.18
C LEU A 276 -5.96 0.04 -21.04
N LEU A 277 -4.64 -0.13 -20.91
CA LEU A 277 -3.90 -1.17 -21.61
C LEU A 277 -4.37 -2.57 -21.19
N ILE A 278 -4.61 -2.76 -19.89
CA ILE A 278 -5.10 -4.02 -19.36
C ILE A 278 -6.53 -4.30 -19.85
N LEU A 279 -7.41 -3.29 -19.93
CA LEU A 279 -8.75 -3.45 -20.51
C LEU A 279 -8.70 -3.90 -21.97
N GLU A 280 -7.84 -3.26 -22.77
CA GLU A 280 -7.64 -3.60 -24.18
C GLU A 280 -7.15 -5.05 -24.35
N ILE A 281 -6.19 -5.48 -23.54
CA ILE A 281 -5.70 -6.86 -23.53
C ILE A 281 -6.82 -7.83 -23.09
N GLY A 282 -7.64 -7.43 -22.11
CA GLY A 282 -8.74 -8.23 -21.59
C GLY A 282 -9.83 -8.52 -22.63
N GLU A 283 -10.07 -7.60 -23.57
CA GLU A 283 -10.94 -7.85 -24.72
C GLU A 283 -10.38 -8.92 -25.66
N HIS A 284 -9.05 -8.97 -25.81
CA HIS A 284 -8.37 -9.90 -26.73
C HIS A 284 -8.00 -11.25 -26.09
N ILE A 285 -7.88 -11.33 -24.75
CA ILE A 285 -7.51 -12.55 -24.02
C ILE A 285 -8.50 -12.82 -22.86
N PRO A 286 -9.71 -13.32 -23.15
CA PRO A 286 -10.77 -13.53 -22.15
C PRO A 286 -10.40 -14.43 -20.94
N PRO A 287 -9.56 -15.48 -21.06
CA PRO A 287 -9.22 -16.33 -19.91
C PRO A 287 -8.39 -15.65 -18.82
N VAL A 288 -7.64 -14.60 -19.17
CA VAL A 288 -6.79 -13.84 -18.24
C VAL A 288 -7.59 -12.74 -17.53
N TRP A 289 -8.80 -12.43 -18.03
CA TRP A 289 -9.63 -11.33 -17.60
C TRP A 289 -10.97 -11.80 -17.04
N PRO A 290 -11.15 -11.80 -15.71
CA PRO A 290 -12.46 -12.06 -15.10
C PRO A 290 -13.50 -11.09 -15.68
N GLY A 291 -14.63 -11.63 -16.16
CA GLY A 291 -15.62 -10.89 -16.95
C GLY A 291 -16.08 -9.57 -16.34
N TYR A 292 -16.07 -9.43 -15.01
CA TYR A 292 -16.47 -8.24 -14.24
C TYR A 292 -15.73 -6.93 -14.56
N LEU A 293 -14.74 -6.96 -15.46
CA LEU A 293 -14.01 -5.78 -15.92
C LEU A 293 -14.16 -5.54 -17.44
N ARG A 294 -15.13 -6.18 -18.12
CA ARG A 294 -15.43 -5.93 -19.55
C ARG A 294 -16.17 -4.60 -19.76
N ARG A 295 -15.85 -3.93 -20.88
CA ARG A 295 -16.50 -2.69 -21.38
C ARG A 295 -18.02 -2.78 -21.46
N ASP A 296 -18.55 -3.98 -21.70
CA ASP A 296 -19.97 -4.22 -22.04
C ASP A 296 -20.86 -4.40 -20.80
N HIS A 297 -20.28 -4.42 -19.59
CA HIS A 297 -21.10 -4.46 -18.39
C HIS A 297 -21.85 -3.13 -18.26
N PRO A 298 -23.20 -3.16 -18.18
CA PRO A 298 -24.00 -1.96 -18.07
C PRO A 298 -23.50 -1.19 -16.86
N GLY A 299 -22.95 0.00 -17.12
CA GLY A 299 -22.19 0.86 -16.22
C GLY A 299 -21.91 0.22 -14.87
N LEU A 300 -20.75 -0.45 -14.72
CA LEU A 300 -20.26 -0.78 -13.38
C LEU A 300 -20.26 0.53 -12.61
N PRO A 301 -21.14 0.70 -11.63
CA PRO A 301 -21.18 1.94 -10.95
C PRO A 301 -19.83 2.06 -10.25
N GLY A 302 -19.00 3.03 -10.67
CA GLY A 302 -17.94 3.52 -9.78
C GLY A 302 -18.59 3.84 -8.43
N ARG A 303 -17.79 3.89 -7.37
CA ARG A 303 -18.17 4.04 -5.95
C ARG A 303 -19.04 5.29 -5.59
N GLY A 304 -20.03 5.66 -6.40
CA GLY A 304 -20.82 6.88 -6.32
C GLY A 304 -21.99 6.94 -7.33
N THR A 305 -22.02 6.12 -8.39
CA THR A 305 -23.16 6.09 -9.33
C THR A 305 -24.27 5.13 -8.91
N GLY A 306 -23.99 4.17 -8.01
CA GLY A 306 -25.01 3.25 -7.46
C GLY A 306 -26.11 3.97 -6.68
N HIS A 307 -25.76 4.99 -5.89
CA HIS A 307 -26.74 5.81 -5.17
C HIS A 307 -27.59 6.69 -6.08
N GLN A 308 -27.00 7.23 -7.16
CA GLN A 308 -27.77 7.97 -8.17
C GLN A 308 -28.75 7.06 -8.88
N HIS A 309 -28.35 5.82 -9.19
CA HIS A 309 -29.23 4.86 -9.85
C HIS A 309 -30.39 4.40 -8.95
N LEU A 310 -30.13 4.14 -7.66
CA LEU A 310 -31.17 3.82 -6.68
C LEU A 310 -32.11 5.01 -6.40
N ALA A 311 -31.59 6.24 -6.42
CA ALA A 311 -32.39 7.45 -6.30
C ALA A 311 -33.29 7.66 -7.53
N ASP A 312 -32.76 7.42 -8.73
CA ASP A 312 -33.53 7.49 -9.99
C ASP A 312 -34.58 6.37 -10.10
N GLU A 313 -34.31 5.16 -9.62
CA GLU A 313 -35.30 4.08 -9.51
C GLU A 313 -36.42 4.43 -8.51
N ARG A 314 -36.08 4.98 -7.34
CA ARG A 314 -37.10 5.46 -6.39
C ARG A 314 -37.93 6.60 -6.97
N LEU A 315 -37.31 7.54 -7.69
CA LEU A 315 -38.00 8.68 -8.31
C LEU A 315 -38.87 8.26 -9.51
N SER A 316 -38.43 7.29 -10.31
CA SER A 316 -39.20 6.73 -11.42
C SER A 316 -40.37 5.87 -10.93
N GLY A 317 -40.19 5.07 -9.87
CA GLY A 317 -41.27 4.37 -9.18
C GLY A 317 -42.33 5.32 -8.59
N LEU A 318 -41.90 6.45 -8.02
CA LEU A 318 -42.81 7.50 -7.51
C LEU A 318 -43.52 8.27 -8.64
N ARG A 319 -42.89 8.44 -9.81
CA ARG A 319 -43.55 9.04 -10.99
C ARG A 319 -44.60 8.12 -11.61
N ALA A 320 -44.38 6.79 -11.57
CA ALA A 320 -45.36 5.81 -12.02
C ALA A 320 -46.60 5.71 -11.10
N ALA A 321 -46.50 6.15 -9.84
CA ALA A 321 -47.55 6.08 -8.85
C ALA A 321 -48.45 7.33 -8.74
N ARG A 322 -48.36 8.33 -9.65
CA ARG A 322 -49.32 9.45 -9.67
C ARG A 322 -50.64 9.02 -10.34
N PRO A 323 -51.78 8.99 -9.63
CA PRO A 323 -53.07 8.76 -10.28
C PRO A 323 -53.45 9.94 -11.18
N GLY A 324 -54.09 9.60 -12.30
CA GLY A 324 -54.31 10.48 -13.44
C GLY A 324 -55.06 11.78 -13.16
N ARG A 325 -54.71 12.79 -13.96
CA ARG A 325 -55.41 14.06 -14.16
C ARG A 325 -56.94 13.89 -14.16
N ILE A 326 -57.60 14.61 -13.25
CA ILE A 326 -59.02 14.95 -13.32
C ILE A 326 -59.23 15.73 -14.63
N ARG A 327 -59.98 15.16 -15.58
CA ARG A 327 -60.52 15.89 -16.74
C ARG A 327 -61.78 16.61 -16.30
N THR A 328 -61.73 17.93 -16.29
CA THR A 328 -62.88 18.82 -16.25
C THR A 328 -63.64 18.75 -17.58
N HIS A 329 -64.94 18.46 -17.51
CA HIS A 329 -65.96 18.87 -18.48
C HIS A 329 -67.02 19.65 -17.72
#